data_AF-D5QEX8-F1
#
_entry.id   AF-D5QEX8-F1
#
_cell.length_a   1.000
_cell.length_b   1.000
_cell.length_c   1.000
_cell.angle_alpha   90.00
_cell.angle_beta   90.00
_cell.angle_gamma   90.00
#
_symmetry.space_group_name_H-M   'P 1'
#
loop_
_entity.id
_entity.type
_entity.pdbx_description
1 polymer ?
#
loop_
_entity_poly.entity_id
_entity_poly.type
_entity_poly.pdbx_seq_one_letter_code
_entity_poly.pdbx_strand_id
1 'polypeptide(L)'
;MVWGYYPWTFLRAGYSYPVTMESYCFMSLDPATVRRIARLARIGIDESDLQSLPGELNGILGWIEQLNEVNVDGIAPMVGTETAVLRMREDVVTDGNIRDAVLSNATDTAGPYYTVPKVVE
;
A
#
# COMPACT_ATOMS: atom_id res chain seq x y z
N MET A 1 7.75 0.31 -50.01
CA MET A 1 8.12 -0.24 -48.68
C MET A 1 6.99 0.09 -47.73
N VAL A 2 6.38 -0.95 -47.20
CA VAL A 2 5.17 -0.96 -46.37
C VAL A 2 5.60 -0.99 -44.92
N TRP A 3 5.19 -0.01 -44.10
CA TRP A 3 5.02 -0.06 -42.64
C TRP A 3 4.19 1.19 -42.29
N GLY A 4 3.00 1.21 -41.70
CA GLY A 4 2.24 0.22 -40.94
C GLY A 4 1.42 1.04 -39.94
N TYR A 5 0.22 1.43 -40.34
CA TYR A 5 -0.77 2.15 -39.52
C TYR A 5 -1.15 1.22 -38.36
N TYR A 6 -0.79 1.55 -37.12
CA TYR A 6 -1.27 0.82 -35.94
C TYR A 6 -2.40 1.63 -35.29
N PRO A 7 -3.67 1.30 -35.57
CA PRO A 7 -4.78 1.72 -34.72
C PRO A 7 -4.68 0.90 -33.45
N TRP A 8 -4.44 1.55 -32.31
CA TRP A 8 -4.48 0.92 -31.00
C TRP A 8 -5.94 0.59 -30.67
N THR A 9 -6.39 -0.53 -31.23
CA THR A 9 -7.55 -1.26 -30.75
C THR A 9 -7.25 -1.66 -29.31
N PHE A 10 -7.99 -1.03 -28.40
CA PHE A 10 -8.04 -1.39 -26.99
C PHE A 10 -8.60 -2.81 -26.89
N LEU A 11 -7.72 -3.80 -27.05
CA LEU A 11 -8.03 -5.20 -26.79
C LEU A 11 -8.35 -5.29 -25.30
N ARG A 12 -9.65 -5.35 -25.03
CA ARG A 12 -10.30 -5.65 -23.76
C ARG A 12 -9.80 -7.02 -23.29
N ALA A 13 -8.59 -7.08 -22.72
CA ALA A 13 -8.15 -8.22 -21.95
C ALA A 13 -9.00 -8.21 -20.67
N GLY A 14 -10.09 -8.96 -20.72
CA GLY A 14 -10.96 -9.21 -19.57
C GLY A 14 -10.17 -9.93 -18.49
N TYR A 15 -9.59 -9.16 -17.57
CA TYR A 15 -9.32 -9.65 -16.23
C TYR A 15 -10.66 -9.71 -15.49
N SER A 16 -11.45 -10.71 -15.84
CA SER A 16 -12.52 -11.21 -14.98
C SER A 16 -11.81 -11.89 -13.82
N TYR A 17 -11.64 -11.17 -12.71
CA TYR A 17 -11.44 -11.84 -11.44
C TYR A 17 -12.81 -12.39 -11.05
N PRO A 18 -13.04 -13.72 -11.04
CA PRO A 18 -14.18 -14.25 -10.31
C PRO A 18 -13.83 -14.13 -8.83
N VAL A 19 -13.95 -12.93 -8.27
CA VAL A 19 -14.04 -12.80 -6.81
C VAL A 19 -15.44 -13.29 -6.48
N THR A 20 -15.56 -14.58 -6.20
CA THR A 20 -16.78 -15.11 -5.59
C THR A 20 -17.00 -14.32 -4.30
N MET A 21 -18.10 -13.59 -4.27
CA MET A 21 -18.58 -12.78 -3.15
C MET A 21 -19.08 -13.66 -1.98
N GLU A 22 -18.44 -14.82 -1.78
CA GLU A 22 -18.80 -15.84 -0.79
C GLU A 22 -17.76 -15.98 0.32
N SER A 23 -16.83 -15.02 0.47
CA SER A 23 -15.85 -15.07 1.57
C SER A 23 -15.52 -13.71 2.19
N TYR A 24 -16.46 -12.76 2.14
CA TYR A 24 -16.43 -11.58 3.02
C TYR A 24 -17.24 -11.89 4.28
N CYS A 25 -16.60 -12.48 5.30
CA CYS A 25 -17.10 -12.28 6.66
C CYS A 25 -16.59 -10.90 7.12
N PHE A 26 -17.22 -9.85 6.60
CA PHE A 26 -16.97 -8.48 6.99
C PHE A 26 -18.12 -8.08 7.89
N MET A 27 -17.96 -8.32 9.19
CA MET A 27 -18.99 -7.94 10.16
C MET A 27 -18.46 -7.80 11.60
N SER A 28 -17.28 -8.35 11.92
CA SER A 28 -16.49 -7.88 13.05
C SER A 28 -15.04 -8.33 12.94
N LEU A 29 -14.09 -7.44 13.16
CA LEU A 29 -12.69 -7.78 13.39
C LEU A 29 -12.56 -8.59 14.69
N ASP A 30 -12.02 -9.79 14.57
CA ASP A 30 -11.62 -10.66 15.69
C ASP A 30 -10.17 -10.33 16.12
N PRO A 31 -9.78 -10.55 17.40
CA PRO A 31 -8.39 -10.36 17.86
C PRO A 31 -7.34 -11.08 17.00
N ALA A 32 -7.65 -12.25 16.43
CA ALA A 32 -6.72 -12.95 15.52
C ALA A 32 -6.48 -12.16 14.22
N THR A 33 -7.51 -11.50 13.69
CA THR A 33 -7.42 -10.64 12.51
C THR A 33 -6.63 -9.36 12.82
N VAL A 34 -6.84 -8.75 14.00
CA VAL A 34 -6.06 -7.59 14.45
C VAL A 34 -4.57 -7.95 14.56
N ARG A 35 -4.24 -9.10 15.16
CA ARG A 35 -2.86 -9.60 15.22
C ARG A 35 -2.24 -9.80 13.84
N ARG A 36 -3.03 -10.29 12.88
CA ARG A 36 -2.57 -10.46 11.49
C ARG A 36 -2.27 -9.11 10.82
N ILE A 37 -3.15 -8.13 10.98
CA ILE A 37 -2.98 -6.78 10.43
C ILE A 37 -1.75 -6.11 11.05
N ALA A 38 -1.58 -6.21 12.37
CA ALA A 38 -0.41 -5.69 13.09
C ALA A 38 0.90 -6.27 12.56
N ARG A 39 0.93 -7.58 12.33
CA ARG A 39 2.09 -8.26 11.73
C ARG A 39 2.39 -7.76 10.31
N LEU A 40 1.37 -7.49 9.50
CA LEU A 40 1.53 -6.91 8.15
C LEU A 40 2.09 -5.49 8.21
N ALA A 41 1.61 -4.69 9.15
CA ALA A 41 2.07 -3.31 9.37
C ALA A 41 3.41 -3.22 10.14
N ARG A 42 3.96 -4.34 10.61
CA ARG A 42 5.17 -4.41 11.46
C ARG A 42 5.03 -3.64 12.77
N ILE A 43 3.83 -3.66 13.36
CA ILE A 43 3.53 -3.04 14.66
C ILE A 43 3.47 -4.14 15.72
N GLY A 44 4.23 -3.99 16.80
CA GLY A 44 4.12 -4.82 17.99
C GLY A 44 2.91 -4.38 18.82
N ILE A 45 2.08 -5.34 19.25
CA ILE A 45 0.90 -5.08 20.08
C ILE A 45 0.99 -5.95 21.32
N ASP A 46 0.81 -5.35 22.49
CA ASP A 46 0.76 -6.06 23.76
C ASP A 46 -0.59 -6.78 23.93
N GLU A 47 -0.60 -7.91 24.65
CA GLU A 47 -1.80 -8.72 24.82
C GLU A 47 -2.92 -7.97 25.57
N SER A 48 -2.58 -6.96 26.38
CA SER A 48 -3.55 -6.07 27.03
C SER A 48 -4.40 -5.29 26.03
N ASP A 49 -3.81 -4.90 24.91
CA ASP A 49 -4.42 -3.99 23.94
C ASP A 49 -5.24 -4.76 22.90
N LEU A 50 -5.00 -6.07 22.77
CA LEU A 50 -5.76 -6.95 21.87
C LEU A 50 -7.24 -7.09 22.26
N GLN A 51 -7.62 -6.72 23.48
CA GLN A 51 -9.01 -6.74 23.93
C GLN A 51 -9.78 -5.47 23.57
N SER A 52 -9.13 -4.30 23.52
CA SER A 52 -9.78 -3.01 23.22
C SER A 52 -9.72 -2.66 21.74
N LEU A 53 -8.60 -2.93 21.07
CA LEU A 53 -8.36 -2.57 19.67
C LEU A 53 -9.41 -3.08 18.67
N PRO A 54 -9.95 -4.32 18.79
CA PRO A 54 -11.01 -4.77 17.88
C PRO A 54 -12.25 -3.88 17.93
N GLY A 55 -12.63 -3.40 19.13
CA GLY A 55 -13.80 -2.53 19.31
C GLY A 55 -13.62 -1.17 18.61
N GLU A 56 -12.45 -0.55 18.80
CA GLU A 56 -12.11 0.74 18.16
C GLU A 56 -12.08 0.63 16.64
N LEU A 57 -11.44 -0.42 16.11
CA LEU A 57 -11.34 -0.64 14.66
C LEU A 57 -12.70 -0.96 14.04
N ASN A 58 -13.55 -1.75 14.72
CA ASN A 58 -14.92 -2.00 14.27
C ASN A 58 -15.76 -0.71 14.22
N GLY A 59 -15.55 0.22 15.17
CA GLY A 59 -16.19 1.54 15.15
C GLY A 59 -15.81 2.36 13.91
N ILE A 60 -14.52 2.39 13.54
CA ILE A 60 -14.04 3.10 12.35
C ILE A 60 -14.58 2.45 11.07
N LEU A 61 -14.55 1.12 10.99
CA LEU A 61 -15.08 0.40 9.82
C LEU A 61 -16.58 0.62 9.64
N GLY A 62 -17.37 0.59 10.73
CA GLY A 62 -18.79 0.89 10.68
C GLY A 62 -19.09 2.33 10.24
N TRP A 63 -18.23 3.29 10.57
CA TRP A 63 -18.36 4.65 10.03
C TRP A 63 -18.08 4.71 8.53
N ILE A 64 -17.09 3.97 8.04
CA ILE A 64 -16.75 3.89 6.60
C ILE A 64 -17.88 3.24 5.79
N GLU A 65 -18.65 2.31 6.37
CA GLU A 65 -19.77 1.65 5.70
C GLU A 65 -20.85 2.62 5.21
N GLN A 66 -20.96 3.83 5.80
CA GLN A 66 -21.86 4.88 5.31
C GLN A 66 -21.57 5.29 3.85
N LEU A 67 -20.32 5.12 3.39
CA LEU A 67 -19.95 5.41 2.00
C LEU A 67 -20.57 4.43 1.00
N ASN A 68 -21.01 3.23 1.44
CA ASN A 68 -21.66 2.26 0.57
C ASN A 68 -23.08 2.67 0.15
N GLU A 69 -23.68 3.65 0.83
CA GLU A 69 -24.99 4.21 0.46
C GLU A 69 -24.94 5.03 -0.83
N VAL A 70 -23.74 5.45 -1.24
CA VAL A 70 -23.52 6.28 -2.43
C VAL A 70 -23.26 5.40 -3.64
N ASN A 71 -24.11 5.52 -4.67
CA ASN A 71 -23.88 4.83 -5.94
C ASN A 71 -22.72 5.48 -6.71
N VAL A 72 -21.68 4.71 -7.00
CA VAL A 72 -20.49 5.12 -7.77
C VAL A 72 -20.35 4.37 -9.11
N ASP A 73 -21.43 3.74 -9.58
CA ASP A 73 -21.46 3.00 -10.85
C ASP A 73 -21.07 3.92 -12.03
N GLY A 74 -20.04 3.51 -12.76
CA GLY A 74 -19.54 4.24 -13.93
C GLY A 74 -18.70 5.48 -13.61
N ILE A 75 -18.41 5.76 -12.33
CA ILE A 75 -17.51 6.84 -11.92
C ILE A 75 -16.06 6.34 -11.94
N ALA A 76 -15.18 7.03 -12.65
CA ALA A 76 -13.75 6.72 -12.66
C ALA A 76 -13.12 7.07 -11.30
N PRO A 77 -12.29 6.18 -10.71
CA PRO A 77 -11.58 6.48 -9.47
C PRO A 77 -10.66 7.70 -9.60
N MET A 78 -10.57 8.51 -8.55
CA MET A 78 -9.66 9.65 -8.51
C MET A 78 -8.23 9.18 -8.19
N VAL A 79 -7.28 9.42 -9.10
CA VAL A 79 -5.87 8.96 -8.99
C VAL A 79 -4.90 10.10 -8.60
N GLY A 80 -5.39 11.34 -8.53
CA GLY A 80 -4.61 12.53 -8.18
C GLY A 80 -5.40 13.82 -8.38
N THR A 81 -4.88 14.95 -7.90
CA THR A 81 -5.55 16.27 -7.95
C THR A 81 -5.42 16.98 -9.30
N GLU A 82 -4.55 16.51 -10.19
CA GLU A 82 -4.37 17.08 -11.53
C GLU A 82 -4.24 15.98 -12.56
N THR A 83 -4.55 16.31 -13.81
CA THR A 83 -4.33 15.51 -15.03
C THR A 83 -2.82 15.28 -15.23
N ALA A 84 -2.19 14.56 -14.32
CA ALA A 84 -0.75 14.53 -14.15
C ALA A 84 -0.13 13.70 -15.27
N VAL A 85 0.46 14.39 -16.24
CA VAL A 85 1.43 13.78 -17.15
C VAL A 85 2.58 13.23 -16.29
N LEU A 86 3.04 12.02 -16.59
CA LEU A 86 4.16 11.41 -15.88
C LEU A 86 5.36 12.37 -15.91
N ARG A 87 5.82 12.78 -14.72
CA ARG A 87 6.99 13.65 -14.60
C ARG A 87 8.23 12.86 -14.97
N MET A 88 8.80 13.16 -16.13
CA MET A 88 10.08 12.61 -16.54
C MET A 88 11.21 13.32 -15.80
N ARG A 89 12.21 12.57 -15.35
CA ARG A 89 13.47 13.07 -14.80
C ARG A 89 14.53 12.95 -15.91
N GLU A 90 15.34 13.99 -16.09
CA GLU A 90 16.52 13.91 -16.95
C GLU A 90 17.53 12.90 -16.41
N ASP A 91 18.17 12.15 -17.29
CA ASP A 91 19.20 11.17 -16.91
C ASP A 91 20.55 11.85 -16.67
N VAL A 92 20.62 12.64 -15.60
CA VAL A 92 21.83 13.32 -15.15
C VAL A 92 22.27 12.74 -13.82
N VAL A 93 23.58 12.54 -13.66
CA VAL A 93 24.19 12.07 -12.40
C VAL A 93 24.23 13.23 -11.41
N THR A 94 23.48 13.10 -10.31
CA THR A 94 23.50 14.03 -9.18
C THR A 94 24.19 13.38 -7.99
N ASP A 95 25.38 12.82 -8.21
CA ASP A 95 26.12 12.10 -7.18
C ASP A 95 26.47 13.03 -6.01
N GLY A 96 26.06 12.63 -4.81
CA GLY A 96 26.17 13.43 -3.62
C GLY A 96 27.45 13.16 -2.83
N ASN A 97 28.10 12.00 -2.98
CA ASN A 97 29.23 11.54 -2.15
C ASN A 97 29.16 11.98 -0.66
N ILE A 98 27.95 12.07 -0.09
CA ILE A 98 27.66 12.66 1.22
C ILE A 98 27.43 11.57 2.26
N ARG A 99 28.34 10.57 2.30
CA ARG A 99 28.21 9.41 3.19
C ARG A 99 28.00 9.82 4.65
N ASP A 100 28.79 10.76 5.14
CA ASP A 100 28.74 11.19 6.54
C ASP A 100 27.39 11.87 6.87
N ALA A 101 26.82 12.62 5.92
CA ALA A 101 25.49 13.22 6.09
C ALA A 101 24.37 12.17 6.10
N VAL A 102 24.50 11.13 5.26
CA VAL A 102 23.53 10.02 5.17
C VAL A 102 23.54 9.15 6.44
N LEU A 103 24.71 8.95 7.05
CA LEU A 103 24.87 8.17 8.28
C LEU A 103 24.60 8.98 9.56
N SER A 104 24.43 10.30 9.47
CA SER A 104 24.26 11.17 10.65
C SER A 104 23.06 10.81 11.54
N ASN A 105 21.99 10.23 10.95
CA ASN A 105 20.79 9.80 11.67
C ASN A 105 20.77 8.30 12.01
N ALA A 106 21.85 7.57 11.70
CA ALA A 106 21.90 6.14 11.98
C ALA A 106 22.07 5.89 13.49
N THR A 107 21.24 5.02 14.06
CA THR A 107 21.33 4.65 15.48
C THR A 107 22.64 3.92 15.82
N ASP A 108 23.12 3.07 14.91
CA ASP A 108 24.40 2.38 15.03
C ASP A 108 25.04 2.24 13.64
N THR A 109 26.37 2.33 13.59
CA THR A 109 27.15 2.28 12.35
C THR A 109 28.39 1.42 12.53
N ALA A 110 28.63 0.54 11.56
CA ALA A 110 29.87 -0.25 11.48
C ALA A 110 30.68 0.28 10.29
N GLY A 111 31.49 1.32 10.52
CA GLY A 111 32.21 2.01 9.45
C GLY A 111 31.23 2.68 8.47
N PRO A 112 31.33 2.43 7.14
CA PRO A 112 30.46 3.08 6.15
C PRO A 112 29.08 2.42 5.98
N TYR A 113 28.63 1.57 6.91
CA TYR A 113 27.43 0.75 6.78
C TYR A 113 26.43 0.97 7.92
N TYR A 114 25.15 0.80 7.62
CA TYR A 114 24.10 0.67 8.64
C TYR A 114 24.18 -0.70 9.30
N THR A 115 24.16 -0.74 10.62
CA THR A 115 24.11 -2.00 11.38
C THR A 115 22.66 -2.42 11.56
N VAL A 116 22.32 -3.64 11.10
CA VAL A 116 21.02 -4.26 11.33
C VAL A 116 21.19 -5.68 11.88
N PRO A 117 20.25 -6.18 12.72
CA PRO A 117 20.26 -7.56 13.15
C PRO A 117 20.31 -8.50 11.95
N LYS A 118 21.11 -9.57 12.06
CA LYS A 118 21.21 -10.57 11.01
C LYS A 118 19.83 -11.16 10.73
N VAL A 119 19.41 -11.13 9.46
CA VAL A 119 18.21 -11.85 9.03
C VAL A 119 18.53 -13.34 9.05
N VAL A 120 17.85 -14.06 9.93
CA VAL A 120 17.86 -15.53 10.03
C VAL A 120 16.43 -16.03 9.84
N GLU A 121 16.28 -17.16 9.16
CA GLU A 121 15.00 -17.85 8.92
C GLU A 121 14.55 -18.68 10.13
#